data_AF-A0A3N5MCI7-F1
#
_entry.id   AF-A0A3N5MCI7-F1
#
_cell.length_a   1.000
_cell.length_b   1.000
_cell.length_c   1.000
_cell.angle_alpha   90.00
_cell.angle_beta   90.00
_cell.angle_gamma   90.00
#
_symmetry.space_group_name_H-M   'P 1'
#
loop_
_entity.id
_entity.type
_entity.pdbx_description
1 polymer ?
#
loop_
_entity_poly.entity_id
_entity_poly.type
_entity_poly.pdbx_seq_one_letter_code
_entity_poly.pdbx_strand_id
1 'polypeptide(L)'
;MKEITCLSTLLIVGLLLTSCGQATPEAITATVVTSQGIGIAQPTRTSPDILRSTATLSPTATIFPTETVAPSLTPVPISENGPWLVFWQNQQVVVSNVDGSGLTALNYPIGQHYWPEADMAVSQSGGLIAVRDWTTDHLIVLRLWDQAVLAEISLFSEDALEAASAASSYNHPAPLLNLVEWDRQLFFWSPDGRYLAFAAALDGPSADLHVYDVLDGTTQRLSEEPEQIIPMGWSPDGQWIVFMVAT
;
A
#
# COMPACT_ATOMS: atom_id res chain seq x y z
N MET A 1 -48.93 12.48 36.43
CA MET A 1 -49.51 11.50 35.49
C MET A 1 -48.36 10.89 34.70
N LYS A 2 -48.12 9.60 34.96
CA LYS A 2 -47.31 8.58 34.28
C LYS A 2 -46.05 8.96 33.49
N GLU A 3 -44.91 8.56 34.08
CA GLU A 3 -43.67 8.12 33.44
C GLU A 3 -43.92 6.90 32.50
N ILE A 4 -43.11 6.78 31.44
CA ILE A 4 -42.98 5.53 30.66
C ILE A 4 -41.53 5.06 30.74
N THR A 5 -41.39 3.90 31.35
CA THR A 5 -40.17 3.17 31.68
C THR A 5 -39.69 2.34 30.48
N CYS A 6 -38.38 2.16 30.39
CA CYS A 6 -37.69 1.25 29.49
C CYS A 6 -38.08 -0.21 29.76
N LEU A 7 -38.32 -1.02 28.71
CA LEU A 7 -38.37 -2.49 28.82
C LEU A 7 -37.62 -3.14 27.65
N SER A 8 -36.50 -3.75 28.01
CA SER A 8 -35.69 -4.67 27.21
C SER A 8 -36.48 -5.95 26.92
N THR A 9 -36.57 -6.36 25.64
CA THR A 9 -36.85 -7.77 25.33
C THR A 9 -36.09 -8.23 24.08
N LEU A 10 -35.26 -9.24 24.32
CA LEU A 10 -34.52 -10.09 23.39
C LEU A 10 -35.44 -10.67 22.30
N LEU A 11 -35.04 -10.63 21.02
CA LEU A 11 -35.63 -11.51 19.99
C LEU A 11 -34.56 -12.45 19.43
N ILE A 12 -34.87 -13.73 19.50
CA ILE A 12 -34.02 -14.88 19.20
C ILE A 12 -33.98 -15.15 17.69
N VAL A 13 -32.79 -15.58 17.26
CA VAL A 13 -32.35 -16.08 15.96
C VAL A 13 -33.32 -17.04 15.27
N GLY A 14 -33.54 -16.83 13.97
CA GLY A 14 -34.16 -17.79 13.05
C GLY A 14 -33.39 -17.85 11.74
N LEU A 15 -32.28 -18.59 11.72
CA LEU A 15 -31.50 -18.89 10.52
C LEU A 15 -32.09 -20.14 9.85
N LEU A 16 -32.72 -20.02 8.68
CA LEU A 16 -33.08 -21.16 7.84
C LEU A 16 -31.98 -21.39 6.81
N LEU A 17 -31.15 -22.40 7.06
CA LEU A 17 -30.24 -23.01 6.10
C LEU A 17 -31.00 -24.11 5.32
N THR A 18 -30.97 -24.02 4.00
CA THR A 18 -31.09 -25.19 3.12
C THR A 18 -29.79 -25.32 2.33
N SER A 19 -29.08 -26.41 2.61
CA SER A 19 -27.95 -26.97 1.84
C SER A 19 -28.45 -27.45 0.46
N CYS A 20 -27.64 -27.67 -0.57
CA CYS A 20 -26.47 -28.56 -0.59
C CYS A 20 -25.68 -28.35 -1.91
N GLY A 21 -24.37 -28.19 -1.80
CA GLY A 21 -23.41 -28.21 -2.91
C GLY A 21 -22.07 -28.70 -2.37
N GLN A 22 -21.82 -30.02 -2.45
CA GLN A 22 -20.60 -30.63 -1.96
C GLN A 22 -19.43 -30.29 -2.90
N ALA A 23 -18.45 -29.54 -2.39
CA ALA A 23 -17.06 -29.66 -2.80
C ALA A 23 -16.31 -30.27 -1.59
N THR A 24 -15.72 -31.44 -1.79
CA THR A 24 -14.95 -32.19 -0.78
C THR A 24 -13.67 -31.43 -0.41
N PRO A 25 -13.40 -31.14 0.88
CA PRO A 25 -12.06 -30.77 1.31
C PRO A 25 -11.24 -32.05 1.51
N GLU A 26 -10.14 -32.19 0.77
CA GLU A 26 -9.12 -33.21 1.06
C GLU A 26 -8.61 -33.03 2.49
N ALA A 27 -8.65 -34.11 3.26
CA ALA A 27 -8.15 -34.14 4.63
C ALA A 27 -6.62 -34.13 4.63
N ILE A 28 -6.01 -33.00 4.98
CA ILE A 28 -4.59 -32.96 5.32
C ILE A 28 -4.43 -33.64 6.69
N THR A 29 -3.89 -34.85 6.68
CA THR A 29 -3.60 -35.61 7.90
C THR A 29 -2.26 -35.14 8.47
N ALA A 30 -2.29 -34.41 9.58
CA ALA A 30 -1.08 -34.11 10.35
C ALA A 30 -0.64 -35.37 11.10
N THR A 31 0.50 -35.96 10.72
CA THR A 31 1.10 -37.09 11.44
C THR A 31 2.04 -36.54 12.50
N VAL A 32 1.73 -36.79 13.78
CA VAL A 32 2.65 -36.52 14.89
C VAL A 32 3.74 -37.61 14.87
N VAL A 33 4.96 -37.24 14.47
CA VAL A 33 6.13 -38.13 14.55
C VAL A 33 6.67 -38.08 15.98
N THR A 34 6.45 -39.15 16.74
CA THR A 34 7.15 -39.39 18.01
C THR A 34 8.59 -39.80 17.72
N SER A 35 9.57 -39.10 18.32
CA SER A 35 10.98 -39.45 18.23
C SER A 35 11.25 -40.81 18.89
N GLN A 36 11.49 -41.85 18.08
CA GLN A 36 12.07 -43.08 18.60
C GLN A 36 13.58 -42.89 18.80
N GLY A 37 14.04 -43.21 20.00
CA GLY A 37 15.43 -43.06 20.42
C GLY A 37 16.38 -43.88 19.55
N ILE A 38 17.41 -43.22 19.03
CA ILE A 38 18.51 -43.86 18.32
C ILE A 38 19.42 -44.52 19.36
N GLY A 39 19.38 -45.85 19.42
CA GLY A 39 20.35 -46.65 20.17
C GLY A 39 21.73 -46.53 19.52
N ILE A 40 22.71 -46.06 20.28
CA ILE A 40 24.10 -45.95 19.82
C ILE A 40 24.76 -47.33 20.00
N ALA A 41 24.98 -48.05 18.91
CA ALA A 41 25.80 -49.26 18.92
C ALA A 41 27.28 -48.87 18.95
N GLN A 42 28.02 -49.38 19.93
CA GLN A 42 29.46 -49.13 20.10
C GLN A 42 30.27 -49.98 19.10
N PRO A 43 31.14 -49.38 18.26
CA PRO A 43 31.91 -50.16 17.28
C PRO A 43 33.08 -50.89 17.98
N THR A 44 33.11 -52.22 17.82
CA THR A 44 34.24 -53.07 18.19
C THR A 44 35.42 -52.78 17.27
N ARG A 45 36.57 -52.42 17.83
CA ARG A 45 37.83 -52.23 17.09
C ARG A 45 38.37 -53.59 16.61
N THR A 46 38.43 -53.80 15.31
CA THR A 46 39.35 -54.76 14.68
C THR A 46 40.42 -53.99 13.92
N SER A 47 41.69 -54.26 14.24
CA SER A 47 42.87 -53.67 13.60
C SER A 47 43.02 -54.23 12.17
N PRO A 48 43.13 -53.40 11.12
CA PRO A 48 43.54 -53.87 9.81
C PRO A 48 45.08 -53.83 9.65
N ASP A 49 45.64 -54.91 9.13
CA ASP A 49 47.05 -55.05 8.76
C ASP A 49 47.46 -54.01 7.69
N ILE A 50 48.56 -53.31 7.93
CA ILE A 50 49.09 -52.29 7.02
C ILE A 50 49.96 -52.96 5.95
N LEU A 51 49.42 -53.12 4.74
CA LEU A 51 50.24 -53.30 3.54
C LEU A 51 50.57 -51.92 2.95
N ARG A 52 51.85 -51.55 2.94
CA ARG A 52 52.32 -50.30 2.33
C ARG A 52 52.36 -50.44 0.81
N SER A 53 51.45 -49.76 0.12
CA SER A 53 51.50 -49.55 -1.33
C SER A 53 52.04 -48.15 -1.61
N THR A 54 53.20 -48.05 -2.27
CA THR A 54 53.77 -46.80 -2.76
C THR A 54 53.29 -46.56 -4.19
N ALA A 55 52.14 -45.91 -4.35
CA ALA A 55 51.69 -45.39 -5.64
C ALA A 55 52.00 -43.88 -5.70
N THR A 56 52.86 -43.48 -6.64
CA THR A 56 53.13 -42.07 -6.95
C THR A 56 52.02 -41.56 -7.88
N LEU A 57 51.14 -40.69 -7.39
CA LEU A 57 50.11 -40.05 -8.21
C LEU A 57 50.73 -38.86 -8.97
N SER A 58 50.63 -38.86 -10.31
CA SER A 58 50.86 -37.65 -11.11
C SER A 58 49.72 -36.66 -10.88
N PRO A 59 49.98 -35.34 -10.81
CA PRO A 59 48.93 -34.36 -10.58
C PRO A 59 47.97 -34.34 -11.78
N THR A 60 46.70 -34.68 -11.54
CA THR A 60 45.60 -34.43 -12.47
C THR A 60 45.45 -32.93 -12.65
N ALA A 61 45.49 -32.45 -13.90
CA ALA A 61 45.19 -31.06 -14.19
C ALA A 61 43.76 -30.73 -13.75
N THR A 62 43.59 -29.77 -12.85
CA THR A 62 42.28 -29.23 -12.47
C THR A 62 41.74 -28.45 -13.67
N ILE A 63 40.72 -29.00 -14.33
CA ILE A 63 39.92 -28.24 -15.30
C ILE A 63 38.99 -27.36 -14.47
N PHE A 64 39.24 -26.05 -14.44
CA PHE A 64 38.29 -25.11 -13.86
C PHE A 64 37.02 -25.09 -14.73
N PRO A 65 35.82 -25.14 -14.15
CA PRO A 65 34.60 -24.97 -14.94
C PRO A 65 34.70 -23.63 -15.68
N THR A 66 34.49 -23.65 -16.99
CA THR A 66 34.30 -22.43 -17.76
C THR A 66 33.17 -21.65 -17.11
N GLU A 67 33.42 -20.40 -16.71
CA GLU A 67 32.35 -19.55 -16.20
C GLU A 67 31.21 -19.55 -17.22
N THR A 68 30.05 -20.07 -16.79
CA THR A 68 28.83 -19.94 -17.58
C THR A 68 28.51 -18.46 -17.56
N VAL A 69 28.71 -17.78 -18.69
CA VAL A 69 28.33 -16.37 -18.85
C VAL A 69 26.86 -16.28 -18.49
N ALA A 70 26.55 -15.65 -17.35
CA ALA A 70 25.18 -15.38 -16.97
C ALA A 70 24.52 -14.62 -18.13
N PRO A 71 23.30 -15.00 -18.57
CA PRO A 71 22.62 -14.24 -19.61
C PRO A 71 22.56 -12.78 -19.17
N SER A 72 22.98 -11.87 -20.05
CA SER A 72 22.74 -10.45 -19.85
C SER A 72 21.23 -10.26 -19.80
N LEU A 73 20.70 -10.07 -18.60
CA LEU A 73 19.31 -9.70 -18.41
C LEU A 73 19.20 -8.26 -18.92
N THR A 74 18.72 -8.09 -20.15
CA THR A 74 18.25 -6.78 -20.61
C THR A 74 17.20 -6.32 -19.61
N PRO A 75 17.33 -5.11 -19.01
CA PRO A 75 16.32 -4.59 -18.11
C PRO A 75 14.98 -4.57 -18.85
N VAL A 76 14.02 -5.34 -18.35
CA VAL A 76 12.65 -5.31 -18.85
C VAL A 76 12.01 -4.04 -18.30
N PRO A 77 11.46 -3.14 -19.13
CA PRO A 77 10.78 -1.95 -18.65
C PRO A 77 9.47 -2.29 -17.95
N ILE A 78 8.94 -1.34 -17.20
CA ILE A 78 7.58 -1.41 -16.66
C ILE A 78 6.55 -1.39 -17.80
N SER A 79 5.51 -2.23 -17.69
CA SER A 79 4.40 -2.28 -18.65
C SER A 79 3.50 -1.05 -18.52
N GLU A 80 3.00 -0.52 -19.64
CA GLU A 80 2.03 0.58 -19.65
C GLU A 80 0.60 0.15 -19.26
N ASN A 81 0.29 -1.15 -19.35
CA ASN A 81 -1.08 -1.66 -19.15
C ASN A 81 -1.27 -2.43 -17.83
N GLY A 82 -0.21 -2.58 -17.05
CA GLY A 82 -0.23 -3.35 -15.81
C GLY A 82 -0.56 -4.84 -16.02
N PRO A 83 -1.06 -5.55 -14.98
CA PRO A 83 -1.15 -5.08 -13.59
C PRO A 83 0.24 -4.78 -12.99
N TRP A 84 0.26 -3.91 -11.98
CA TRP A 84 1.48 -3.50 -11.29
C TRP A 84 1.47 -3.90 -9.82
N LEU A 85 2.64 -4.11 -9.25
CA LEU A 85 2.85 -4.14 -7.82
C LEU A 85 3.41 -2.78 -7.40
N VAL A 86 2.81 -2.17 -6.39
CA VAL A 86 3.30 -0.92 -5.77
C VAL A 86 3.59 -1.23 -4.31
N PHE A 87 4.81 -0.96 -3.86
CA PHE A 87 5.23 -1.28 -2.49
C PHE A 87 6.29 -0.32 -1.99
N TRP A 88 6.38 -0.20 -0.67
CA TRP A 88 7.40 0.61 0.00
C TRP A 88 8.69 -0.20 0.19
N GLN A 89 9.82 0.34 -0.27
CA GLN A 89 11.14 -0.27 -0.07
C GLN A 89 12.21 0.83 0.00
N ASN A 90 13.14 0.70 0.96
CA ASN A 90 14.29 1.62 1.10
C ASN A 90 13.90 3.11 1.16
N GLN A 91 12.82 3.44 1.87
CA GLN A 91 12.27 4.80 1.98
C GLN A 91 11.74 5.38 0.67
N GLN A 92 11.35 4.53 -0.28
CA GLN A 92 10.80 4.94 -1.57
C GLN A 92 9.61 4.06 -1.92
N VAL A 93 8.69 4.62 -2.70
CA VAL A 93 7.70 3.80 -3.40
C VAL A 93 8.35 3.22 -4.63
N VAL A 94 8.20 1.91 -4.77
CA VAL A 94 8.69 1.14 -5.89
C VAL A 94 7.50 0.54 -6.62
N VAL A 95 7.57 0.55 -7.94
CA VAL A 95 6.61 -0.11 -8.82
C VAL A 95 7.31 -1.20 -9.64
N SER A 96 6.64 -2.34 -9.83
CA SER A 96 7.11 -3.41 -10.70
C SER A 96 5.96 -4.05 -11.49
N ASN A 97 6.29 -4.80 -12.53
CA ASN A 97 5.38 -5.76 -13.13
C ASN A 97 5.07 -6.89 -12.12
N VAL A 98 3.99 -7.64 -12.34
CA VAL A 98 3.60 -8.76 -11.45
C VAL A 98 4.63 -9.89 -11.38
N ASP A 99 5.43 -10.07 -12.44
CA ASP A 99 6.53 -11.05 -12.47
C ASP A 99 7.80 -10.54 -11.76
N GLY A 100 7.78 -9.34 -11.18
CA GLY A 100 8.91 -8.70 -10.51
C GLY A 100 9.89 -7.98 -11.45
N SER A 101 9.64 -8.00 -12.76
CA SER A 101 10.42 -7.23 -13.74
C SER A 101 10.01 -5.74 -13.75
N GLY A 102 10.74 -4.87 -14.45
CA GLY A 102 10.37 -3.45 -14.54
C GLY A 102 10.48 -2.65 -13.25
N LEU A 103 11.26 -3.15 -12.28
CA LEU A 103 11.39 -2.55 -10.96
C LEU A 103 11.93 -1.12 -11.06
N THR A 104 11.08 -0.16 -10.70
CA THR A 104 11.31 1.26 -10.88
C THR A 104 10.95 1.99 -9.59
N ALA A 105 11.91 2.72 -9.02
CA ALA A 105 11.61 3.64 -7.93
C ALA A 105 10.88 4.87 -8.48
N LEU A 106 9.82 5.31 -7.80
CA LEU A 106 9.19 6.58 -8.12
C LEU A 106 10.19 7.70 -7.81
N ASN A 107 10.47 8.51 -8.81
CA ASN A 107 11.34 9.67 -8.74
C ASN A 107 10.58 10.86 -8.15
N TYR A 108 10.01 10.64 -6.96
CA TYR A 108 9.31 11.65 -6.20
C TYR A 108 9.76 11.55 -4.74
N PRO A 109 10.27 12.64 -4.14
CA PRO A 109 10.66 12.65 -2.74
C PRO A 109 9.40 12.71 -1.88
N ILE A 110 8.72 11.57 -1.76
CA ILE A 110 7.86 11.29 -0.61
C ILE A 110 8.77 11.53 0.58
N GLY A 111 8.51 12.58 1.36
CA GLY A 111 9.43 13.05 2.39
C GLY A 111 9.82 11.95 3.38
N GLN A 112 10.68 12.24 4.34
CA GLN A 112 11.07 11.34 5.45
C GLN A 112 9.89 11.03 6.41
N HIS A 113 8.65 10.96 5.91
CA HIS A 113 7.46 10.67 6.69
C HIS A 113 7.28 9.16 6.81
N TYR A 114 6.98 8.73 8.03
CA TYR A 114 7.05 7.32 8.44
C TYR A 114 5.86 6.47 7.97
N TRP A 115 4.85 7.08 7.32
CA TRP A 115 3.52 6.48 7.06
C TRP A 115 3.08 6.67 5.60
N PRO A 116 3.63 5.88 4.66
CA PRO A 116 3.36 6.07 3.23
C PRO A 116 1.88 5.90 2.87
N GLU A 117 1.12 5.05 3.56
CA GLU A 117 -0.29 4.79 3.21
C GLU A 117 -1.20 6.01 3.40
N ALA A 118 -0.90 6.90 4.35
CA ALA A 118 -1.64 8.15 4.53
C ALA A 118 -1.32 9.18 3.42
N ASP A 119 -0.16 9.02 2.77
CA ASP A 119 0.42 9.99 1.86
C ASP A 119 0.29 9.59 0.39
N MET A 120 -0.28 8.41 0.10
CA MET A 120 -0.49 7.97 -1.26
C MET A 120 -1.74 7.12 -1.47
N ALA A 121 -2.29 7.19 -2.67
CA ALA A 121 -3.41 6.38 -3.09
C ALA A 121 -3.21 5.94 -4.53
N VAL A 122 -3.29 4.63 -4.78
CA VAL A 122 -3.24 4.07 -6.13
C VAL A 122 -4.67 3.98 -6.68
N SER A 123 -4.87 4.42 -7.93
CA SER A 123 -6.16 4.28 -8.59
C SER A 123 -6.55 2.82 -8.76
N GLN A 124 -7.82 2.50 -8.51
CA GLN A 124 -8.35 1.13 -8.63
C GLN A 124 -8.38 0.63 -10.07
N SER A 125 -8.54 1.52 -11.05
CA SER A 125 -8.42 1.16 -12.48
C SER A 125 -6.98 0.88 -12.92
N GLY A 126 -6.01 1.11 -12.02
CA GLY A 126 -4.59 0.89 -12.23
C GLY A 126 -3.97 1.98 -13.10
N GLY A 127 -2.76 2.40 -12.74
CA GLY A 127 -1.92 3.23 -13.61
C GLY A 127 -1.73 4.67 -13.15
N LEU A 128 -2.50 5.12 -12.17
CA LEU A 128 -2.33 6.41 -11.51
C LEU A 128 -2.02 6.22 -10.03
N ILE A 129 -1.22 7.14 -9.50
CA ILE A 129 -0.98 7.29 -8.07
C ILE A 129 -1.12 8.77 -7.71
N ALA A 130 -1.85 9.05 -6.63
CA ALA A 130 -1.86 10.36 -5.99
C ALA A 130 -0.89 10.31 -4.80
N VAL A 131 -0.07 11.33 -4.64
CA VAL A 131 0.92 11.44 -3.55
C VAL A 131 0.88 12.84 -2.95
N ARG A 132 0.89 12.94 -1.63
CA ARG A 132 0.98 14.24 -0.95
C ARG A 132 2.44 14.65 -0.76
N ASP A 133 2.78 15.84 -1.23
CA ASP A 133 3.98 16.57 -0.85
C ASP A 133 3.76 17.29 0.46
N TRP A 134 4.54 16.96 1.48
CA TRP A 134 4.51 17.67 2.74
C TRP A 134 5.39 18.91 2.75
N THR A 135 6.33 19.03 1.82
CA THR A 135 7.23 20.20 1.75
C THR A 135 6.51 21.38 1.11
N THR A 136 5.72 21.08 0.08
CA THR A 136 5.02 22.10 -0.71
C THR A 136 3.52 22.13 -0.42
N ASP A 137 2.99 21.18 0.36
CA ASP A 137 1.56 21.01 0.61
C ASP A 137 0.73 20.87 -0.68
N HIS A 138 1.29 20.15 -1.66
CA HIS A 138 0.61 19.80 -2.91
C HIS A 138 0.18 18.34 -2.92
N LEU A 139 -0.92 18.05 -3.61
CA LEU A 139 -1.30 16.72 -4.03
C LEU A 139 -0.87 16.52 -5.48
N ILE A 140 0.01 15.55 -5.70
CA ILE A 140 0.60 15.25 -7.00
C ILE A 140 -0.07 14.02 -7.58
N VAL A 141 -0.53 14.09 -8.83
CA VAL A 141 -1.08 12.95 -9.57
C VAL A 141 -0.06 12.51 -10.60
N LEU A 142 0.38 11.26 -10.51
CA LEU A 142 1.43 10.67 -11.34
C LEU A 142 0.89 9.44 -12.07
N ARG A 143 1.46 9.19 -13.25
CA ARG A 143 1.25 7.95 -14.01
C ARG A 143 2.36 6.94 -13.73
N LEU A 144 2.02 5.69 -13.44
CA LEU A 144 2.97 4.73 -12.88
C LEU A 144 4.09 4.30 -13.83
N TRP A 145 3.81 4.12 -15.12
CA TRP A 145 4.75 3.48 -16.05
C TRP A 145 5.80 4.43 -16.64
N ASP A 146 5.49 5.72 -16.74
CA ASP A 146 6.44 6.73 -17.25
C ASP A 146 6.66 7.89 -16.29
N GLN A 147 6.02 7.85 -15.11
CA GLN A 147 6.14 8.86 -14.05
C GLN A 147 5.73 10.27 -14.52
N ALA A 148 4.89 10.36 -15.54
CA ALA A 148 4.37 11.64 -15.99
C ALA A 148 3.51 12.28 -14.89
N VAL A 149 3.83 13.53 -14.53
CA VAL A 149 3.01 14.36 -13.65
C VAL A 149 1.81 14.86 -14.44
N LEU A 150 0.61 14.46 -14.00
CA LEU A 150 -0.66 14.88 -14.60
C LEU A 150 -1.24 16.10 -13.89
N ALA A 151 -0.99 16.24 -12.59
CA ALA A 151 -1.40 17.41 -11.81
C ALA A 151 -0.49 17.66 -10.62
N GLU A 152 -0.37 18.94 -10.28
CA GLU A 152 0.15 19.41 -8.99
C GLU A 152 -0.93 20.34 -8.41
N ILE A 153 -1.63 19.88 -7.37
CA ILE A 153 -2.80 20.54 -6.82
C ILE A 153 -2.43 21.10 -5.45
N SER A 154 -2.45 22.42 -5.28
CA SER A 154 -2.27 23.02 -3.95
C SER A 154 -3.39 22.58 -3.00
N LEU A 155 -3.05 22.29 -1.74
CA LEU A 155 -4.05 21.90 -0.72
C LEU A 155 -4.50 23.07 0.15
N PHE A 156 -3.81 24.20 0.09
CA PHE A 156 -4.07 25.38 0.91
C PHE A 156 -3.92 26.65 0.09
N SER A 157 -4.81 27.62 0.33
CA SER A 157 -4.61 28.99 -0.11
C SER A 157 -3.67 29.75 0.82
N GLU A 158 -3.15 30.88 0.34
CA GLU A 158 -2.35 31.81 1.15
C GLU A 158 -3.13 32.26 2.40
N ASP A 159 -4.42 32.58 2.25
CA ASP A 159 -5.29 32.98 3.36
C ASP A 159 -5.41 31.87 4.43
N ALA A 160 -5.54 30.61 4.00
CA ALA A 160 -5.59 29.47 4.91
C ALA A 160 -4.26 29.27 5.64
N LEU A 161 -3.13 29.46 4.95
CA LEU A 161 -1.78 29.42 5.51
C LEU A 161 -1.56 30.53 6.54
N GLU A 162 -1.99 31.75 6.24
CA GLU A 162 -1.91 32.89 7.17
C GLU A 162 -2.73 32.64 8.43
N ALA A 163 -4.00 32.25 8.28
CA ALA A 163 -4.90 31.95 9.39
C ALA A 163 -4.34 30.85 10.30
N ALA A 164 -3.70 29.85 9.72
CA ALA A 164 -3.07 28.77 10.45
C ALA A 164 -1.76 29.15 11.16
N SER A 165 -0.93 30.00 10.54
CA SER A 165 0.32 30.49 11.13
C SER A 165 0.06 31.31 12.40
N ALA A 166 -1.09 31.99 12.46
CA ALA A 166 -1.54 32.69 13.66
C ALA A 166 -1.97 31.73 14.79
N ALA A 167 -2.30 30.48 14.46
CA ALA A 167 -2.87 29.49 15.38
C ALA A 167 -1.85 28.47 15.91
N SER A 168 -0.68 28.30 15.31
CA SER A 168 0.28 27.24 15.71
C SER A 168 1.75 27.65 15.66
N SER A 169 2.61 26.89 16.36
CA SER A 169 4.08 27.07 16.40
C SER A 169 4.85 26.20 15.40
N TYR A 170 4.15 25.49 14.50
CA TYR A 170 4.74 24.61 13.49
C TYR A 170 4.57 25.18 12.08
N ASN A 171 5.53 24.90 11.18
CA ASN A 171 5.69 25.49 9.84
C ASN A 171 4.64 25.03 8.78
N HIS A 172 3.43 24.63 9.18
CA HIS A 172 2.39 24.14 8.25
C HIS A 172 0.97 24.56 8.70
N PRO A 173 0.02 24.64 7.76
CA PRO A 173 -1.32 25.11 8.06
C PRO A 173 -2.13 24.15 8.96
N ALA A 174 -2.43 24.61 10.18
CA ALA A 174 -3.18 23.99 11.27
C ALA A 174 -4.58 23.37 10.99
N PRO A 175 -5.46 23.85 10.07
CA PRO A 175 -6.83 23.30 9.98
C PRO A 175 -6.89 21.87 9.42
N LEU A 176 -6.14 21.55 8.35
CA LEU A 176 -6.01 20.16 7.88
C LEU A 176 -5.05 19.34 8.75
N LEU A 177 -4.05 19.97 9.37
CA LEU A 177 -3.06 19.25 10.19
C LEU A 177 -3.69 18.47 11.35
N ASN A 178 -4.69 19.04 12.01
CA ASN A 178 -5.45 18.31 13.04
C ASN A 178 -6.14 17.03 12.52
N LEU A 179 -6.45 16.97 11.22
CA LEU A 179 -7.11 15.82 10.59
C LEU A 179 -6.09 14.79 10.09
N VAL A 180 -4.91 15.26 9.72
CA VAL A 180 -3.79 14.50 9.19
C VAL A 180 -2.96 13.84 10.28
N GLU A 181 -2.82 14.48 11.46
CA GLU A 181 -2.05 13.95 12.59
C GLU A 181 -2.54 12.57 13.08
N TRP A 182 -3.72 12.13 12.64
CA TRP A 182 -4.37 10.88 13.03
C TRP A 182 -4.41 9.79 11.95
N ASP A 183 -3.38 9.70 11.10
CA ASP A 183 -3.19 8.58 10.16
C ASP A 183 -4.34 8.40 9.15
N ARG A 184 -4.88 9.53 8.65
CA ARG A 184 -6.01 9.52 7.72
C ARG A 184 -5.59 9.88 6.31
N GLN A 185 -5.89 8.99 5.37
CA GLN A 185 -5.84 9.28 3.94
C GLN A 185 -6.87 10.36 3.62
N LEU A 186 -6.42 11.53 3.17
CA LEU A 186 -7.28 12.69 2.89
C LEU A 186 -7.83 12.72 1.46
N PHE A 187 -7.55 11.70 0.66
CA PHE A 187 -7.93 11.66 -0.74
C PHE A 187 -8.21 10.23 -1.22
N PHE A 188 -9.19 10.09 -2.10
CA PHE A 188 -9.68 8.79 -2.57
C PHE A 188 -9.97 8.85 -4.07
N TRP A 189 -9.42 7.88 -4.80
CA TRP A 189 -9.77 7.65 -6.18
C TRP A 189 -11.20 7.12 -6.31
N SER A 190 -11.93 7.58 -7.31
CA SER A 190 -13.13 6.90 -7.78
C SER A 190 -12.76 5.51 -8.30
N PRO A 191 -13.70 4.54 -8.29
CA PRO A 191 -13.40 3.18 -8.73
C PRO A 191 -12.91 3.07 -10.19
N ASP A 192 -13.35 3.99 -11.05
CA ASP A 192 -12.90 4.09 -12.44
C ASP A 192 -11.57 4.85 -12.61
N GLY A 193 -11.07 5.49 -11.54
CA GLY A 193 -9.85 6.28 -11.54
C GLY A 193 -9.93 7.62 -12.27
N ARG A 194 -11.13 8.03 -12.71
CA ARG A 194 -11.31 9.33 -13.37
C ARG A 194 -11.23 10.49 -12.39
N TYR A 195 -11.74 10.29 -11.18
CA TYR A 195 -11.90 11.33 -10.19
C TYR A 195 -11.04 11.06 -8.96
N LEU A 196 -10.47 12.12 -8.40
CA LEU A 196 -9.81 12.09 -7.10
C LEU A 196 -10.56 13.03 -6.17
N ALA A 197 -11.25 12.48 -5.17
CA ALA A 197 -11.84 13.27 -4.09
C ALA A 197 -10.77 13.58 -3.05
N PHE A 198 -10.71 14.81 -2.55
CA PHE A 198 -9.72 15.21 -1.54
C PHE A 198 -10.23 16.36 -0.65
N ALA A 199 -9.68 16.49 0.55
CA ALA A 199 -9.90 17.64 1.42
C ALA A 199 -8.85 18.73 1.15
N ALA A 200 -9.28 19.98 0.96
CA ALA A 200 -8.40 21.13 0.76
C ALA A 200 -9.00 22.42 1.30
N ALA A 201 -8.15 23.32 1.82
CA ALA A 201 -8.53 24.64 2.31
C ALA A 201 -8.17 25.72 1.28
N LEU A 202 -8.87 25.69 0.14
CA LEU A 202 -8.61 26.57 -1.00
C LEU A 202 -9.44 27.87 -0.95
N ASP A 203 -10.67 27.79 -0.45
CA ASP A 203 -11.64 28.88 -0.48
C ASP A 203 -11.84 29.53 0.90
N GLY A 204 -11.02 29.16 1.88
CA GLY A 204 -11.12 29.68 3.24
C GLY A 204 -10.30 28.89 4.24
N PRO A 205 -10.46 29.16 5.55
CA PRO A 205 -9.71 28.50 6.61
C PRO A 205 -10.22 27.08 6.94
N SER A 206 -11.40 26.69 6.44
CA SER A 206 -11.93 25.33 6.56
C SER A 206 -11.49 24.46 5.39
N ALA A 207 -11.28 23.17 5.65
CA ALA A 207 -11.10 22.20 4.59
C ALA A 207 -12.45 21.77 4.01
N ASP A 208 -12.55 21.86 2.69
CA ASP A 208 -13.71 21.44 1.92
C ASP A 208 -13.42 20.22 1.07
N LEU A 209 -14.49 19.51 0.72
CA LEU A 209 -14.45 18.42 -0.24
C LEU A 209 -14.29 18.97 -1.66
N HIS A 210 -13.22 18.55 -2.30
CA HIS A 210 -12.91 18.84 -3.69
C HIS A 210 -12.83 17.55 -4.50
N VAL A 211 -13.06 17.66 -5.80
CA VAL A 211 -12.85 16.58 -6.77
C VAL A 211 -12.02 17.09 -7.93
N TYR A 212 -10.94 16.39 -8.24
CA TYR A 212 -10.15 16.57 -9.44
C TYR A 212 -10.58 15.57 -10.51
N ASP A 213 -10.89 16.04 -11.73
CA ASP A 213 -11.13 15.20 -12.92
C ASP A 213 -9.82 15.07 -13.70
N VAL A 214 -9.30 13.84 -13.81
CA VAL A 214 -8.05 13.54 -14.51
C VAL A 214 -8.16 13.78 -16.02
N LEU A 215 -9.34 13.56 -16.61
CA LEU A 215 -9.53 13.71 -18.05
C LEU A 215 -9.59 15.19 -18.45
N ASP A 216 -10.32 15.98 -17.65
CA ASP A 216 -10.52 17.40 -17.94
C ASP A 216 -9.42 18.28 -17.33
N GLY A 217 -8.67 17.76 -16.36
CA GLY A 217 -7.61 18.49 -15.66
C GLY A 217 -8.14 19.57 -14.73
N THR A 218 -9.40 19.48 -14.31
CA THR A 218 -10.08 20.52 -13.53
C THR A 218 -10.41 20.06 -12.13
N THR A 219 -10.35 21.00 -11.17
CA THR A 219 -10.80 20.80 -9.79
C THR A 219 -12.13 21.52 -9.55
N GLN A 220 -13.06 20.83 -8.89
CA GLN A 220 -14.34 21.39 -8.45
C GLN A 220 -14.51 21.23 -6.93
N ARG A 221 -15.07 22.25 -6.28
CA ARG A 221 -15.49 22.20 -4.88
C ARG A 221 -16.90 21.62 -4.78
N LEU A 222 -17.13 20.70 -3.84
CA LEU A 222 -18.41 20.01 -3.64
C LEU A 222 -19.08 20.31 -2.28
N SER A 223 -18.36 20.91 -1.33
CA SER A 223 -18.90 21.36 -0.04
C SER A 223 -18.54 22.81 0.23
N GLU A 224 -19.38 23.53 0.99
CA GLU A 224 -19.11 24.91 1.41
C GLU A 224 -19.41 25.15 2.90
N GLU A 225 -19.32 24.09 3.70
CA GLU A 225 -19.68 24.13 5.11
C GLU A 225 -18.55 24.79 5.94
N PRO A 226 -18.88 25.46 7.07
CA PRO A 226 -17.88 26.08 7.92
C PRO A 226 -17.01 25.07 8.69
N GLU A 227 -17.49 23.84 8.86
CA GLU A 227 -16.75 22.74 9.48
C GLU A 227 -15.70 22.12 8.55
N GLN A 228 -14.81 21.29 9.12
CA GLN A 228 -13.84 20.55 8.31
C GLN A 228 -14.48 19.32 7.67
N ILE A 229 -14.35 19.18 6.36
CA ILE A 229 -14.87 18.03 5.61
C ILE A 229 -13.72 17.10 5.20
N ILE A 230 -13.89 15.80 5.48
CA ILE A 230 -12.90 14.77 5.15
C ILE A 230 -13.57 13.68 4.33
N PRO A 231 -13.13 13.42 3.08
CA PRO A 231 -13.62 12.26 2.33
C PRO A 231 -13.21 10.97 3.03
N MET A 232 -14.06 9.95 2.96
CA MET A 232 -13.79 8.61 3.50
C MET A 232 -13.78 7.53 2.41
N GLY A 233 -14.23 7.86 1.20
CA GLY A 233 -14.23 6.96 0.06
C GLY A 233 -15.41 7.17 -0.89
N TRP A 234 -15.30 6.53 -2.04
CA TRP A 234 -16.34 6.50 -3.06
C TRP A 234 -17.23 5.28 -2.92
N SER A 235 -18.49 5.41 -3.35
CA SER A 235 -19.31 4.24 -3.62
C SER A 235 -18.71 3.40 -4.76
N PRO A 236 -18.95 2.07 -4.80
CA PRO A 236 -18.43 1.20 -5.86
C PRO A 236 -18.87 1.56 -7.28
N ASP A 237 -19.99 2.27 -7.43
CA ASP A 237 -20.51 2.78 -8.70
C ASP A 237 -20.00 4.20 -9.04
N GLY A 238 -19.19 4.82 -8.17
CA GLY A 238 -18.63 6.16 -8.36
C GLY A 238 -19.63 7.30 -8.26
N GLN A 239 -20.88 7.05 -7.85
CA GLN A 239 -21.93 8.09 -7.80
C GLN A 239 -21.94 8.89 -6.49
N TRP A 240 -21.34 8.37 -5.43
CA TRP A 240 -21.41 8.96 -4.09
C TRP A 240 -20.03 9.03 -3.46
N ILE A 241 -19.82 10.07 -2.66
CA ILE A 241 -18.67 10.20 -1.78
C ILE A 241 -19.20 10.18 -0.36
N VAL A 242 -18.69 9.27 0.45
CA VAL A 242 -18.91 9.32 1.90
C VAL A 242 -17.86 10.27 2.47
N PHE A 243 -18.29 11.21 3.30
CA PHE A 243 -17.40 12.10 4.02
C PHE A 243 -17.82 12.18 5.49
N MET A 244 -16.91 12.68 6.32
CA MET A 244 -17.19 13.03 7.70
C MET A 244 -17.02 14.53 7.90
N VAL A 245 -17.82 15.05 8.82
CA VAL A 245 -17.70 16.42 9.32
C VAL A 245 -16.90 16.35 10.62
N ALA A 246 -15.82 17.12 10.70
CA ALA A 246 -15.02 17.28 11.90
C ALA A 246 -15.21 18.71 12.44
N THR A 247 -15.67 18.76 13.69
CA THR A 247 -15.96 19.98 14.46
C THR A 247 -14.89 20.26 15.49
#